data_AF-A0A563EKF3-F1
#
_entry.id   AF-A0A563EKF3-F1
#
_cell.length_a   1.000
_cell.length_b   1.000
_cell.length_c   1.000
_cell.angle_alpha   90.00
_cell.angle_beta   90.00
_cell.angle_gamma   90.00
#
_symmetry.space_group_name_H-M   'P 1'
#
loop_
_entity.id
_entity.type
_entity.pdbx_description
1 polymer ?
#
loop_
_entity_poly.entity_id
_entity_poly.type
_entity_poly.pdbx_seq_one_letter_code
_entity_poly.pdbx_strand_id
1 'polypeptide(L)'
;MNDVWIRLNSGRAQFAQCGIGFGWAIWQPRYVPAPWPHDELKPDFAYYVCEDTDPGRRAITARVTVEAALPRTEVASAADAYRIVADHLFDDEFTIDQVTWWANDYNQIKAKAPWPQFVTAWRGLVEPVGPYVPDVGRFPSTCWRRADEIPLLRVG
;
A
#
# COMPACT_ATOMS: atom_id res chain seq x y z
N MET A 1 8.27 0.12 -23.28
CA MET A 1 8.88 -0.19 -21.97
C MET A 1 7.74 -0.44 -21.01
N ASN A 2 7.82 -1.52 -20.24
CA ASN A 2 6.76 -1.85 -19.29
C ASN A 2 7.14 -1.20 -17.96
N ASP A 3 6.68 0.05 -17.76
CA ASP A 3 6.79 0.72 -16.47
C ASP A 3 6.28 -0.20 -15.36
N VAL A 4 7.06 -0.40 -14.31
CA VAL A 4 6.66 -1.17 -13.13
C VAL A 4 6.44 -0.24 -11.96
N TRP A 5 5.40 -0.56 -11.18
CA TRP A 5 5.14 0.10 -9.92
C TRP A 5 5.91 -0.56 -8.79
N ILE A 6 6.54 0.26 -7.97
CA ILE A 6 7.20 -0.17 -6.73
C ILE A 6 6.58 0.62 -5.58
N ARG A 7 6.20 -0.08 -4.51
CA ARG A 7 5.69 0.51 -3.28
C ARG A 7 6.65 0.23 -2.13
N LEU A 8 7.07 1.28 -1.43
CA LEU A 8 7.80 1.14 -0.17
C LEU A 8 6.85 0.65 0.93
N ASN A 9 7.17 -0.49 1.54
CA ASN A 9 6.52 -1.01 2.73
C ASN A 9 7.05 -0.24 3.95
N SER A 10 6.41 0.88 4.28
CA SER A 10 6.85 1.74 5.39
C SER A 10 6.22 1.34 6.73
N GLY A 11 5.91 0.06 6.96
CA GLY A 11 5.11 -0.40 8.13
C GLY A 11 3.65 0.09 8.14
N ARG A 12 3.21 0.77 7.07
CA ARG A 12 1.84 1.28 6.86
C ARG A 12 0.96 0.29 6.08
N ALA A 13 1.46 -0.92 5.89
CA ALA A 13 0.81 -1.99 5.16
C ALA A 13 1.12 -3.28 5.91
N GLN A 14 0.09 -4.06 6.19
CA GLN A 14 0.28 -5.42 6.69
C GLN A 14 0.38 -6.31 5.46
N PHE A 15 1.60 -6.70 5.12
CA PHE A 15 1.81 -7.82 4.22
C PHE A 15 1.99 -9.02 5.12
N ALA A 16 0.95 -9.86 5.23
CA ALA A 16 1.13 -11.16 5.86
C ALA A 16 2.23 -11.86 5.05
N GLN A 17 3.26 -12.33 5.75
CA GLN A 17 4.28 -13.17 5.15
C GLN A 17 3.55 -14.40 4.59
N CYS A 18 3.35 -14.40 3.27
CA CYS A 18 2.69 -15.43 2.47
C CYS A 18 1.16 -15.50 2.66
N GLY A 19 0.42 -14.83 1.76
CA GLY A 19 -1.03 -14.97 1.65
C GLY A 19 -1.64 -13.70 1.07
N ILE A 20 -2.09 -12.82 1.95
CA ILE A 20 -2.83 -11.60 1.60
C ILE A 20 -2.05 -10.38 2.07
N GLY A 21 -1.85 -9.45 1.14
CA GLY A 21 -1.27 -8.14 1.36
C GLY A 21 -2.37 -7.10 1.41
N PHE A 22 -2.30 -6.18 2.37
CA PHE A 22 -3.27 -5.11 2.52
C PHE A 22 -2.61 -3.73 2.59
N GLY A 23 -3.15 -2.78 1.83
CA GLY A 23 -2.68 -1.41 1.79
C GLY A 23 -3.83 -0.42 1.81
N TRP A 24 -3.60 0.74 2.42
CA TRP A 24 -4.53 1.84 2.37
C TRP A 24 -3.80 3.18 2.40
N ALA A 25 -4.51 4.22 1.98
CA ALA A 25 -4.09 5.60 2.09
C ALA A 25 -5.30 6.51 2.35
N ILE A 26 -5.08 7.52 3.18
CA ILE A 26 -6.06 8.54 3.53
C ILE A 26 -5.50 9.92 3.16
N TRP A 27 -6.26 10.70 2.39
CA TRP A 27 -5.84 11.98 1.82
C TRP A 27 -6.79 13.10 2.24
N GLN A 28 -6.21 14.28 2.46
CA GLN A 28 -7.00 15.48 2.64
C GLN A 28 -7.70 15.87 1.33
N PRO A 29 -8.87 16.52 1.39
CA PRO A 29 -9.48 17.12 0.21
C PRO A 29 -8.48 18.02 -0.49
N ARG A 30 -8.50 18.01 -1.83
CA ARG A 30 -7.59 18.78 -2.72
C ARG A 30 -6.12 18.33 -2.75
N TYR A 31 -5.71 17.35 -1.94
CA TYR A 31 -4.39 16.74 -2.12
C TYR A 31 -4.38 15.88 -3.39
N VAL A 32 -3.42 16.13 -4.28
CA VAL A 32 -3.21 15.33 -5.49
C VAL A 32 -1.98 14.45 -5.26
N PRO A 33 -2.15 13.15 -4.93
CA PRO A 33 -1.01 12.26 -4.71
C PRO A 33 -0.30 12.00 -6.04
N ALA A 34 1.01 12.26 -6.07
CA ALA A 34 1.86 11.97 -7.21
C ALA A 34 3.27 11.57 -6.74
N PRO A 35 3.85 10.49 -7.28
CA PRO A 35 3.22 9.48 -8.13
C PRO A 35 2.22 8.61 -7.34
N TRP A 36 1.15 8.16 -8.01
CA TRP A 36 0.13 7.27 -7.45
C TRP A 36 -0.55 6.49 -8.59
N PRO A 37 -0.81 5.18 -8.44
CA PRO A 37 -1.50 4.37 -9.46
C PRO A 37 -3.01 4.66 -9.43
N HIS A 38 -3.44 5.81 -9.93
CA HIS A 38 -4.85 6.28 -9.84
C HIS A 38 -5.84 5.26 -10.43
N ASP A 39 -5.96 5.22 -11.76
CA ASP A 39 -6.92 4.34 -12.45
C ASP A 39 -6.41 2.90 -12.60
N GLU A 40 -5.14 2.69 -12.24
CA GLU A 40 -4.45 1.41 -12.32
C GLU A 40 -4.72 0.54 -11.09
N LEU A 41 -4.96 1.11 -9.90
CA LEU A 41 -5.13 0.35 -8.66
C LEU A 41 -6.53 -0.31 -8.59
N LYS A 42 -6.67 -1.43 -9.29
CA LYS A 42 -7.88 -2.26 -9.41
C LYS A 42 -7.46 -3.74 -9.54
N PRO A 43 -8.40 -4.70 -9.60
CA PRO A 43 -8.05 -6.11 -9.79
C PRO A 43 -7.08 -6.31 -10.97
N ASP A 44 -6.18 -7.29 -10.83
CA ASP A 44 -5.08 -7.63 -11.74
C ASP A 44 -3.92 -6.61 -11.81
N PHE A 45 -4.02 -5.48 -11.09
CA PHE A 45 -2.89 -4.56 -10.96
C PHE A 45 -1.76 -5.20 -10.18
N ALA A 46 -0.56 -5.23 -10.78
CA ALA A 46 0.62 -5.80 -10.15
C ALA A 46 1.66 -4.73 -9.80
N TYR A 47 2.25 -4.85 -8.62
CA TYR A 47 3.35 -3.99 -8.19
C TYR A 47 4.35 -4.75 -7.31
N TYR A 48 5.55 -4.19 -7.18
CA TYR A 48 6.60 -4.76 -6.33
C TYR A 48 6.64 -4.07 -4.98
N VAL A 49 6.89 -4.85 -3.93
CA VAL A 49 7.06 -4.37 -2.56
C VAL A 49 8.54 -4.20 -2.29
N CYS A 50 8.92 -2.99 -1.93
CA CYS A 50 10.27 -2.64 -1.48
C CYS A 50 10.24 -2.48 0.04
N GLU A 51 11.14 -3.13 0.76
CA GLU A 51 11.23 -3.10 2.22
C GLU A 51 12.59 -2.54 2.65
N ASP A 52 12.62 -1.92 3.83
CA ASP A 52 13.88 -1.58 4.48
C ASP A 52 14.47 -2.88 5.07
N THR A 53 15.69 -3.24 4.66
CA THR A 53 16.45 -4.42 5.08
C THR A 53 17.65 -4.02 5.94
N ASP A 54 18.06 -4.90 6.85
CA ASP A 54 19.17 -4.62 7.76
C ASP A 54 20.56 -4.60 7.11
N PRO A 55 21.46 -3.66 7.49
CA PRO A 55 21.21 -2.35 8.07
C PRO A 55 21.23 -1.27 6.97
N GLY A 56 20.07 -0.67 6.70
CA GLY A 56 19.91 0.57 5.91
C GLY A 56 19.82 0.38 4.40
N ARG A 57 19.68 -0.85 3.92
CA ARG A 57 19.44 -1.13 2.50
C ARG A 57 17.95 -1.26 2.22
N ARG A 58 17.59 -1.13 0.96
CA ARG A 58 16.25 -1.43 0.47
C ARG A 58 16.32 -2.60 -0.47
N ALA A 59 15.35 -3.49 -0.38
CA ALA A 59 15.22 -4.61 -1.30
C ALA A 59 13.77 -4.78 -1.74
N ILE A 60 13.58 -5.14 -3.00
CA ILE A 60 12.33 -5.73 -3.46
C ILE A 60 12.27 -7.16 -2.93
N THR A 61 11.25 -7.46 -2.14
CA THR A 61 11.09 -8.77 -1.50
C THR A 61 9.91 -9.54 -2.05
N ALA A 62 8.85 -8.85 -2.48
CA ALA A 62 7.63 -9.46 -2.97
C ALA A 62 7.05 -8.74 -4.19
N ARG A 63 6.17 -9.45 -4.90
CA ARG A 63 5.23 -8.93 -5.87
C ARG A 63 3.83 -9.07 -5.29
N VAL A 64 2.99 -8.06 -5.52
CA VAL A 64 1.58 -8.08 -5.14
C VAL A 64 0.73 -7.98 -6.39
N THR A 65 -0.27 -8.84 -6.49
CA THR A 65 -1.34 -8.73 -7.50
C THR A 65 -2.64 -8.38 -6.78
N VAL A 66 -3.19 -7.21 -7.08
CA VAL A 66 -4.42 -6.71 -6.46
C VAL A 66 -5.59 -7.60 -6.85
N GLU A 67 -6.36 -8.03 -5.85
CA GLU A 67 -7.58 -8.82 -6.04
C GLU A 67 -8.83 -7.96 -5.89
N ALA A 68 -8.78 -6.99 -4.97
CA ALA A 68 -9.87 -6.06 -4.73
C ALA A 68 -9.32 -4.71 -4.30
N ALA A 69 -10.00 -3.64 -4.72
CA ALA A 69 -9.67 -2.28 -4.35
C ALA A 69 -10.95 -1.48 -4.05
N LEU A 70 -10.89 -0.71 -2.97
CA LEU A 70 -11.80 0.39 -2.69
C LEU A 70 -11.27 1.62 -3.45
N PRO A 71 -11.97 2.11 -4.49
CA PRO A 71 -11.56 3.32 -5.19
C PRO A 71 -11.55 4.51 -4.23
N ARG A 72 -10.96 5.63 -4.66
CA ARG A 72 -10.93 6.87 -3.88
C ARG A 72 -12.34 7.28 -3.45
N THR A 73 -12.62 7.13 -2.16
CA THR A 73 -13.95 7.29 -1.56
C THR A 73 -13.91 8.36 -0.49
N GLU A 74 -14.82 9.32 -0.54
CA GLU A 74 -14.95 10.34 0.51
C GLU A 74 -15.55 9.75 1.77
N VAL A 75 -14.99 10.11 2.92
CA VAL A 75 -15.38 9.61 4.24
C VAL A 75 -15.46 10.75 5.23
N ALA A 76 -16.49 10.74 6.08
CA ALA A 76 -16.80 11.84 6.99
C ALA A 76 -16.06 11.76 8.33
N SER A 77 -15.52 10.59 8.68
CA SER A 77 -14.85 10.37 9.96
C SER A 77 -13.86 9.19 9.89
N ALA A 78 -13.02 9.07 10.93
CA ALA A 78 -12.10 7.93 11.08
C ALA A 78 -12.86 6.60 11.25
N ALA A 79 -14.02 6.64 11.91
CA ALA A 79 -14.89 5.49 12.07
C ALA A 79 -15.52 5.08 10.73
N ASP A 80 -15.98 6.03 9.93
CA ASP A 80 -16.49 5.76 8.58
C ASP A 80 -15.41 5.20 7.66
N ALA A 81 -14.18 5.69 7.75
CA ALA A 81 -13.05 5.17 7.00
C ALA A 81 -12.82 3.68 7.29
N TYR A 82 -12.81 3.27 8.57
CA TYR A 82 -12.70 1.85 8.93
C TYR A 82 -13.89 1.04 8.40
N ARG A 83 -15.11 1.50 8.68
CA ARG A 83 -16.33 0.79 8.29
C ARG A 83 -16.38 0.54 6.78
N ILE A 84 -16.14 1.57 5.96
CA ILE A 84 -16.19 1.44 4.50
C ILE A 84 -15.09 0.52 3.97
N VAL A 85 -13.88 0.57 4.56
CA VAL A 85 -12.81 -0.36 4.21
C VAL A 85 -13.18 -1.80 4.57
N ALA A 86 -13.72 -2.01 5.77
CA ALA A 86 -14.13 -3.32 6.24
C ALA A 86 -15.26 -3.90 5.39
N ASP A 87 -16.31 -3.12 5.14
CA ASP A 87 -17.46 -3.52 4.32
C ASP A 87 -17.04 -3.91 2.89
N HIS A 88 -15.95 -3.32 2.36
CA HIS A 88 -15.53 -3.51 0.97
C HIS A 88 -14.43 -4.55 0.77
N LEU A 89 -13.55 -4.75 1.76
CA LEU A 89 -12.32 -5.53 1.59
C LEU A 89 -12.11 -6.64 2.62
N PHE A 90 -12.90 -6.69 3.68
CA PHE A 90 -12.77 -7.75 4.69
C PHE A 90 -13.79 -8.86 4.44
N ASP A 91 -13.37 -10.08 4.73
CA ASP A 91 -14.18 -11.30 4.66
C ASP A 91 -13.67 -12.33 5.68
N ASP A 92 -14.12 -13.58 5.53
CA ASP A 92 -13.73 -14.68 6.41
C ASP A 92 -12.23 -15.04 6.33
N GLU A 93 -11.54 -14.67 5.24
CA GLU A 93 -10.12 -14.98 5.02
C GLU A 93 -9.20 -13.84 5.47
N PHE A 94 -9.67 -12.60 5.45
CA PHE A 94 -8.90 -11.44 5.86
C PHE A 94 -9.73 -10.39 6.57
N THR A 95 -9.31 -10.05 7.80
CA THR A 95 -9.90 -8.95 8.58
C THR A 95 -8.83 -8.27 9.43
N ILE A 96 -8.99 -6.96 9.61
CA ILE A 96 -8.28 -6.20 10.64
C ILE A 96 -9.34 -5.71 11.63
N ASP A 97 -9.22 -6.12 12.88
CA ASP A 97 -10.16 -5.63 13.90
C ASP A 97 -9.99 -4.12 14.12
N GLN A 98 -11.06 -3.51 14.61
CA GLN A 98 -11.14 -2.06 14.76
C GLN A 98 -10.07 -1.50 15.71
N VAL A 99 -9.73 -2.24 16.76
CA VAL A 99 -8.71 -1.81 17.75
C VAL A 99 -7.35 -1.79 17.08
N THR A 100 -6.99 -2.84 16.32
CA THR A 100 -5.74 -2.90 15.56
C THR A 100 -5.65 -1.82 14.50
N TRP A 101 -6.74 -1.55 13.77
CA TRP A 101 -6.80 -0.46 12.79
C TRP A 101 -6.54 0.90 13.45
N TRP A 102 -7.19 1.20 14.58
CA TRP A 102 -7.00 2.47 15.29
C TRP A 102 -5.66 2.59 16.03
N ALA A 103 -5.08 1.47 16.45
CA ALA A 103 -3.75 1.43 17.06
C ALA A 103 -2.64 1.80 16.06
N ASN A 104 -2.89 1.70 14.75
CA ASN A 104 -1.91 2.06 13.74
C ASN A 104 -1.60 3.58 13.78
N ASP A 105 -0.33 3.94 13.96
CA ASP A 105 0.14 5.33 14.05
C ASP A 105 -0.30 6.21 12.88
N TYR A 106 -0.33 5.66 11.66
CA TYR A 106 -0.79 6.40 10.49
C TYR A 106 -2.27 6.78 10.63
N ASN A 107 -3.11 5.86 11.11
CA ASN A 107 -4.53 6.10 11.33
C ASN A 107 -4.75 7.09 12.49
N GLN A 108 -3.95 7.03 13.55
CA GLN A 108 -4.00 8.03 14.63
C GLN A 108 -3.65 9.44 14.14
N ILE A 109 -2.63 9.57 13.29
CA ILE A 109 -2.26 10.85 12.67
C ILE A 109 -3.40 11.36 11.79
N LYS A 110 -4.00 10.49 10.98
CA LYS A 110 -5.10 10.86 10.07
C LYS A 110 -6.39 11.20 10.81
N ALA A 111 -6.67 10.56 11.94
CA ALA A 111 -7.82 10.87 12.78
C ALA A 111 -7.80 12.31 13.34
N LYS A 112 -6.60 12.87 13.57
CA LYS A 112 -6.41 14.25 14.06
C LYS A 112 -6.55 15.32 12.97
N ALA A 113 -6.54 14.94 11.70
CA ALA A 113 -6.65 15.88 10.60
C ALA A 113 -8.13 16.25 10.33
N PRO A 114 -8.42 17.41 9.71
CA PRO A 114 -9.79 17.79 9.38
C PRO A 114 -10.49 16.78 8.47
N TRP A 115 -11.80 16.65 8.65
CA TRP A 115 -12.70 15.81 7.85
C TRP A 115 -13.66 16.71 7.04
N PRO A 116 -14.19 16.26 5.88
CA PRO A 116 -14.03 14.93 5.28
C PRO A 116 -12.64 14.66 4.71
N GLN A 117 -12.31 13.39 4.50
CA GLN A 117 -11.08 12.92 3.85
C GLN A 117 -11.41 11.89 2.76
N PHE A 118 -10.43 11.53 1.93
CA PHE A 118 -10.58 10.45 0.95
C PHE A 118 -9.79 9.22 1.38
N VAL A 119 -10.40 8.04 1.36
CA VAL A 119 -9.74 6.75 1.57
C VAL A 119 -9.64 5.99 0.25
N THR A 120 -8.50 5.35 0.03
CA THR A 120 -8.30 4.31 -0.99
C THR A 120 -7.65 3.13 -0.28
N ALA A 121 -8.15 1.92 -0.52
CA ALA A 121 -7.63 0.71 0.10
C ALA A 121 -7.64 -0.43 -0.91
N TRP A 122 -6.79 -1.43 -0.69
CA TRP A 122 -6.71 -2.59 -1.57
C TRP A 122 -6.15 -3.78 -0.81
N ARG A 123 -6.52 -4.96 -1.29
CA ARG A 123 -5.92 -6.24 -0.90
C ARG A 123 -5.46 -7.00 -2.14
N GLY A 124 -4.50 -7.90 -1.96
CA GLY A 124 -4.04 -8.74 -3.04
C GLY A 124 -3.13 -9.86 -2.60
N LEU A 125 -2.86 -10.78 -3.53
CA LEU A 125 -1.96 -11.91 -3.30
C LEU A 125 -0.52 -11.45 -3.26
N VAL A 126 0.23 -11.95 -2.27
CA VAL A 126 1.64 -11.64 -2.07
C VAL A 126 2.49 -12.84 -2.48
N GLU A 127 3.35 -12.65 -3.48
CA GLU A 127 4.30 -13.65 -3.96
C GLU A 127 5.74 -13.21 -3.62
N PRO A 128 6.56 -14.03 -2.94
CA PRO A 128 7.96 -13.70 -2.71
C PRO A 128 8.72 -13.75 -4.03
N VAL A 129 9.56 -12.74 -4.29
CA VAL A 129 10.37 -12.69 -5.52
C VAL A 129 11.86 -12.47 -5.25
N GLY A 130 12.23 -11.75 -4.18
CA GLY A 130 13.59 -11.32 -3.88
C GLY A 130 14.24 -12.01 -2.67
N PRO A 131 15.26 -11.39 -2.04
CA PRO A 131 15.60 -9.96 -2.13
C PRO A 131 16.36 -9.56 -3.39
N TYR A 132 15.94 -8.46 -4.02
CA TYR A 132 16.69 -7.75 -5.08
C TYR A 132 16.93 -6.32 -4.68
N VAL A 133 18.11 -5.76 -4.90
CA VAL A 133 18.37 -4.34 -4.62
C VAL A 133 17.85 -3.51 -5.79
N PRO A 134 16.78 -2.71 -5.60
CA PRO A 134 16.31 -1.84 -6.67
C PRO A 134 17.23 -0.62 -6.81
N ASP A 135 17.57 -0.23 -8.03
CA ASP A 135 18.14 1.10 -8.31
C ASP A 135 17.01 2.15 -8.31
N VAL A 136 16.41 2.34 -7.14
CA VAL A 136 15.41 3.38 -6.92
C VAL A 136 15.95 4.40 -5.93
N GLY A 137 16.02 5.64 -6.37
CA GLY A 137 16.28 6.77 -5.50
C GLY A 137 15.19 6.94 -4.43
N ARG A 138 15.20 8.09 -3.75
CA ARG A 138 14.27 8.37 -2.65
C ARG A 138 12.80 8.18 -3.05
N PHE A 139 12.05 7.42 -2.24
CA PHE A 139 10.60 7.31 -2.37
C PHE A 139 9.92 8.63 -1.96
N PRO A 140 8.88 9.07 -2.69
CA PRO A 140 8.05 10.21 -2.32
C PRO A 140 7.13 9.85 -1.13
N SER A 141 6.41 10.85 -0.61
CA SER A 141 5.49 10.68 0.53
C SER A 141 4.33 9.72 0.27
N THR A 142 3.99 9.48 -1.00
CA THR A 142 3.00 8.49 -1.42
C THR A 142 3.50 7.05 -1.27
N CYS A 143 4.80 6.86 -1.03
CA CYS A 143 5.49 5.57 -1.00
C CYS A 143 5.44 4.80 -2.33
N TRP A 144 4.95 5.40 -3.41
CA TRP A 144 4.93 4.81 -4.73
C TRP A 144 6.03 5.37 -5.61
N ARG A 145 6.50 4.58 -6.57
CA ARG A 145 7.43 5.00 -7.60
C ARG A 145 7.19 4.18 -8.86
N ARG A 146 7.38 4.81 -10.02
CA ARG A 146 7.52 4.12 -11.30
C ARG A 146 9.00 3.93 -11.62
N ALA A 147 9.33 2.79 -12.21
CA ALA A 147 10.63 2.50 -12.78
C ALA A 147 10.45 1.85 -14.16
N ASP A 148 11.34 2.14 -15.09
CA ASP A 148 11.27 1.61 -16.47
C ASP A 148 11.57 0.10 -16.50
N GLU A 149 12.35 -0.36 -15.53
CA GLU A 149 12.67 -1.76 -15.26
C GLU A 149 13.07 -1.92 -13.78
N ILE A 150 13.02 -3.14 -13.27
CA ILE A 150 13.73 -3.50 -12.04
C ILE A 150 14.99 -4.25 -12.47
N PRO A 151 16.19 -3.67 -12.25
CA PRO A 151 17.41 -4.45 -12.33
C PRO A 151 17.38 -5.47 -11.18
N LEU A 152 17.00 -6.70 -11.48
CA LEU A 152 16.95 -7.79 -10.51
C LEU A 152 18.38 -8.29 -10.22
N LEU A 153 19.16 -7.51 -9.46
CA LEU A 153 20.44 -7.99 -8.93
C LEU A 153 20.16 -8.91 -7.75
N ARG A 154 20.40 -10.22 -7.93
CA ARG A 154 20.32 -11.20 -6.83
C ARG A 154 21.32 -10.83 -5.74
N VAL A 155 20.87 -10.82 -4.50
CA VAL A 155 21.78 -10.85 -3.34
C VAL A 155 22.37 -12.25 -3.27
N GLY A 156 23.70 -12.35 -3.40
CA GLY A 156 24.47 -13.59 -3.23
C GLY A 156 24.82 -13.87 -1.77
#